data_AF-A0A0Q5TRA0-F1
#
_entry.id   AF-A0A0Q5TRA0-F1
#
_cell.length_a   1.000
_cell.length_b   1.000
_cell.length_c   1.000
_cell.angle_alpha   90.00
_cell.angle_beta   90.00
_cell.angle_gamma   90.00
#
_symmetry.space_group_name_H-M   'P 1'
#
loop_
_entity.id
_entity.type
_entity.pdbx_description
1 polymer ?
#
loop_
_entity_poly.entity_id
_entity_poly.type
_entity_poly.pdbx_seq_one_letter_code
_entity_poly.pdbx_strand_id
1 'polypeptide(L)'
;MKKFTFCLKLLLIPALCLLLSAFSTKDSLEEYVIYLQKSLTTHYDASQEISLVKRYELNVTNNGFCRYKRFFNNGKIEYFAFKLAKFKDLDYYGTTTSGRLVLRTRSDDVIVQTYNDRSGDVDSMSTCIVVPLKNIEAEDLNRIRDNLTKITNP
;
A
#
# COMPACT_ATOMS: atom_id res chain seq x y z
N MET A 1 33.18 -2.78 51.44
CA MET A 1 31.82 -2.49 50.92
C MET A 1 31.81 -1.58 49.68
N LYS A 2 32.59 -0.49 49.61
CA LYS A 2 32.59 0.45 48.44
C LYS A 2 32.87 -0.18 47.06
N LYS A 3 33.74 -1.21 46.99
CA LYS A 3 34.09 -1.90 45.73
C LYS A 3 32.92 -2.73 45.16
N PHE A 4 32.09 -3.31 46.03
CA PHE A 4 30.93 -4.12 45.62
C PHE A 4 29.83 -3.24 45.01
N THR A 5 29.56 -2.09 45.62
CA THR A 5 28.59 -1.11 45.12
C THR A 5 29.02 -0.50 43.78
N PHE A 6 30.33 -0.37 43.54
CA PHE A 6 30.88 0.10 42.27
C PHE A 6 30.66 -0.92 41.14
N CYS A 7 30.96 -2.21 41.36
CA CYS A 7 30.70 -3.27 40.39
C CYS A 7 29.21 -3.43 40.07
N LEU A 8 28.34 -3.27 41.08
CA LEU A 8 26.89 -3.33 40.88
C LEU A 8 26.38 -2.18 40.00
N LYS A 9 26.89 -0.96 40.21
CA LYS A 9 26.58 0.21 39.36
C LYS A 9 27.12 0.05 37.94
N LEU A 10 28.28 -0.59 37.77
CA LEU A 10 28.89 -0.85 36.46
C LEU A 10 28.06 -1.84 35.61
N LEU A 11 27.38 -2.80 36.25
CA LEU A 11 26.51 -3.78 35.58
C LEU A 11 25.09 -3.26 35.32
N LEU A 12 24.63 -2.27 36.08
CA LEU A 12 23.32 -1.62 35.89
C LEU A 12 23.21 -0.86 34.56
N ILE A 13 24.29 -0.23 34.10
CA ILE A 13 24.32 0.55 32.86
C ILE A 13 24.12 -0.34 31.62
N PRO A 14 24.90 -1.42 31.40
CA PRO A 14 24.68 -2.31 30.25
C PRO A 14 23.35 -3.06 30.33
N ALA A 15 22.88 -3.42 31.54
CA ALA A 15 21.55 -4.02 31.71
C ALA A 15 20.42 -3.06 31.29
N LEU A 16 20.55 -1.76 31.61
CA LEU A 16 19.61 -0.73 31.19
C LEU A 16 19.67 -0.49 29.66
N CYS A 17 20.86 -0.50 29.06
CA CYS A 17 21.00 -0.40 27.60
C CYS A 17 20.36 -1.60 26.88
N LEU A 18 20.50 -2.81 27.41
CA LEU A 18 19.85 -4.01 26.85
C LEU A 18 18.32 -3.93 26.96
N LEU A 19 17.79 -3.48 28.09
CA LEU A 19 16.35 -3.24 28.27
C LEU A 19 15.79 -2.20 27.30
N LEU A 20 16.53 -1.12 27.02
CA LEU A 20 16.12 -0.10 26.06
C LEU A 20 16.19 -0.57 24.60
N SER A 21 17.09 -1.52 24.28
CA SER A 21 17.18 -2.12 22.94
C SER A 21 16.18 -3.26 22.68
N ALA A 22 15.63 -3.87 23.74
CA ALA A 22 14.71 -5.01 23.63
C ALA A 22 13.35 -4.64 23.01
N PHE A 23 13.00 -3.35 23.00
CA PHE A 23 11.76 -2.82 22.40
C PHE A 23 11.99 -2.14 21.04
N SER A 24 13.07 -2.48 20.32
CA SER A 24 13.16 -2.11 18.90
C SER A 24 12.22 -3.00 18.08
N THR A 25 10.95 -2.61 18.03
CA THR A 25 9.97 -3.23 17.13
C THR A 25 10.38 -2.89 15.71
N LYS A 26 10.99 -3.85 15.00
CA LYS A 26 10.98 -3.81 13.54
C LYS A 26 9.53 -4.04 13.13
N ASP A 27 8.86 -3.04 12.58
CA ASP A 27 7.53 -3.26 12.01
C ASP A 27 7.63 -4.41 11.01
N SER A 28 6.67 -5.32 11.06
CA SER A 28 6.66 -6.45 10.16
C SER A 28 6.14 -6.04 8.78
N LEU A 29 6.53 -6.78 7.74
CA LEU A 29 5.96 -6.61 6.39
C LEU A 29 4.43 -6.71 6.42
N GLU A 30 3.89 -7.55 7.30
CA GLU A 30 2.46 -7.70 7.53
C GLU A 30 1.81 -6.40 8.01
N GLU A 31 2.42 -5.67 8.94
CA GLU A 31 1.90 -4.38 9.42
C GLU A 31 1.83 -3.34 8.30
N TYR A 32 2.86 -3.28 7.43
CA TYR A 32 2.86 -2.38 6.27
C TYR A 32 1.74 -2.71 5.29
N VAL A 33 1.54 -4.00 5.00
CA VAL A 33 0.46 -4.47 4.11
C VAL A 33 -0.92 -4.18 4.71
N ILE A 34 -1.11 -4.42 6.00
CA ILE A 34 -2.38 -4.13 6.71
C ILE A 34 -2.69 -2.64 6.64
N TYR A 35 -1.71 -1.78 6.91
CA TYR A 35 -1.89 -0.33 6.80
C TYR A 35 -2.28 0.08 5.38
N LEU A 36 -1.57 -0.43 4.36
CA LEU A 36 -1.88 -0.13 2.96
C LEU A 36 -3.30 -0.55 2.57
N GLN A 37 -3.70 -1.78 2.92
CA GLN A 37 -5.04 -2.27 2.66
C GLN A 37 -6.09 -1.39 3.33
N LYS A 38 -5.89 -1.05 4.62
CA LYS A 38 -6.80 -0.21 5.39
C LYS A 38 -6.92 1.19 4.78
N SER A 39 -5.79 1.86 4.57
CA SER A 39 -5.74 3.23 4.04
C SER A 39 -6.41 3.33 2.67
N LEU A 40 -6.04 2.45 1.73
CA LEU A 40 -6.64 2.45 0.39
C LEU A 40 -8.15 2.17 0.42
N THR A 41 -8.63 1.32 1.33
CA THR A 41 -10.07 1.05 1.48
C THR A 41 -10.80 2.23 2.11
N THR A 42 -10.23 2.85 3.15
CA THR A 42 -10.83 3.99 3.86
C THR A 42 -10.96 5.21 2.96
N HIS A 43 -9.95 5.48 2.14
CA HIS A 43 -9.92 6.64 1.25
C HIS A 43 -10.51 6.38 -0.13
N TYR A 44 -10.96 5.15 -0.45
CA TYR A 44 -11.51 4.86 -1.77
C TYR A 44 -12.74 5.73 -2.09
N ASP A 45 -12.72 6.37 -3.25
CA ASP A 45 -13.81 7.23 -3.69
C ASP A 45 -14.70 6.54 -4.73
N ALA A 46 -15.71 5.81 -4.23
CA ALA A 46 -16.72 5.22 -5.10
C ALA A 46 -17.62 6.27 -5.78
N SER A 47 -17.70 7.50 -5.28
CA SER A 47 -18.62 8.52 -5.81
C SER A 47 -18.20 9.02 -7.19
N GLN A 48 -16.89 9.04 -7.49
CA GLN A 48 -16.36 9.41 -8.80
C GLN A 48 -16.80 8.48 -9.93
N GLU A 49 -17.11 7.22 -9.60
CA GLU A 49 -17.39 6.18 -10.60
C GLU A 49 -18.76 5.51 -10.40
N ILE A 50 -19.62 6.01 -9.49
CA ILE A 50 -20.85 5.33 -9.06
C ILE A 50 -21.87 5.11 -10.18
N SER A 51 -21.86 5.95 -11.21
CA SER A 51 -22.75 5.81 -12.39
C SER A 51 -22.33 4.65 -13.29
N LEU A 52 -21.07 4.24 -13.24
CA LEU A 52 -20.48 3.23 -14.13
C LEU A 52 -20.12 1.93 -13.40
N VAL A 53 -19.56 2.04 -12.20
CA VAL A 53 -19.01 0.95 -11.40
C VAL A 53 -20.00 0.56 -10.32
N LYS A 54 -20.52 -0.67 -10.43
CA LYS A 54 -21.44 -1.29 -9.46
C LYS A 54 -20.75 -1.60 -8.14
N ARG A 55 -19.52 -2.12 -8.21
CA ARG A 55 -18.70 -2.49 -7.05
C ARG A 55 -17.24 -2.61 -7.47
N TYR A 56 -16.35 -2.57 -6.48
CA TYR A 56 -14.92 -2.77 -6.67
C TYR A 56 -14.38 -3.77 -5.64
N GLU A 57 -13.20 -4.32 -5.91
CA GLU A 57 -12.39 -5.10 -4.99
C GLU A 57 -10.95 -4.56 -5.09
N LEU A 58 -10.41 -4.04 -3.99
CA LEU A 58 -9.03 -3.58 -3.91
C LEU A 58 -8.32 -4.36 -2.80
N ASN A 59 -7.32 -5.14 -3.17
CA ASN A 59 -6.63 -6.07 -2.28
C ASN A 59 -5.12 -5.94 -2.39
N VAL A 60 -4.46 -5.62 -1.28
CA VAL A 60 -3.02 -5.68 -1.07
C VAL A 60 -2.74 -6.89 -0.19
N THR A 61 -2.05 -7.89 -0.74
CA THR A 61 -1.81 -9.16 -0.05
C THR A 61 -0.38 -9.27 0.46
N ASN A 62 -0.19 -9.94 1.59
CA ASN A 62 1.12 -10.31 2.16
C ASN A 62 2.01 -11.10 1.18
N ASN A 63 1.41 -11.82 0.24
CA ASN A 63 2.11 -12.49 -0.87
C ASN A 63 2.71 -11.52 -1.90
N GLY A 64 2.70 -10.20 -1.64
CA GLY A 64 3.37 -9.20 -2.44
C GLY A 64 2.62 -8.79 -3.71
N PHE A 65 1.29 -8.78 -3.69
CA PHE A 65 0.47 -8.35 -4.83
C PHE A 65 -0.49 -7.23 -4.45
N CYS A 66 -0.64 -6.27 -5.36
CA CYS A 66 -1.77 -5.35 -5.39
C CYS A 66 -2.70 -5.78 -6.51
N ARG A 67 -3.99 -5.98 -6.20
CA ARG A 67 -5.05 -6.36 -7.14
C ARG A 67 -6.19 -5.38 -7.03
N TYR A 68 -6.64 -4.86 -8.15
CA TYR A 68 -7.77 -3.95 -8.23
C TYR A 68 -8.73 -4.46 -9.30
N LYS A 69 -9.96 -4.77 -8.90
CA LYS A 69 -11.01 -5.28 -9.78
C LYS A 69 -12.21 -4.36 -9.72
N ARG A 70 -12.76 -4.02 -10.87
CA ARG A 70 -13.96 -3.19 -11.00
C ARG A 70 -15.03 -3.97 -11.72
N PHE A 71 -16.26 -3.85 -11.24
CA PHE A 71 -17.43 -4.48 -11.83
C PHE A 71 -18.38 -3.38 -12.26
N PHE A 72 -18.64 -3.28 -13.56
CA PHE A 72 -19.43 -2.23 -14.15
C PHE A 72 -20.91 -2.61 -14.19
N ASN A 73 -21.78 -1.60 -14.23
CA ASN A 73 -23.24 -1.76 -14.29
C ASN A 73 -23.70 -2.52 -15.55
N ASN A 74 -22.92 -2.46 -16.63
CA ASN A 74 -23.20 -3.16 -17.89
C ASN A 74 -22.69 -4.61 -17.93
N GLY A 75 -22.13 -5.14 -16.84
CA GLY A 75 -21.57 -6.50 -16.77
C GLY A 75 -20.08 -6.61 -17.14
N LYS A 76 -19.46 -5.53 -17.63
CA LYS A 76 -18.02 -5.46 -17.87
C LYS A 76 -17.26 -5.61 -16.55
N ILE A 77 -16.13 -6.31 -16.60
CA ILE A 77 -15.18 -6.41 -15.50
C ILE A 77 -13.85 -5.86 -15.98
N GLU A 78 -13.17 -5.09 -15.14
CA GLU A 78 -11.78 -4.70 -15.36
C GLU A 78 -10.94 -5.19 -14.19
N TYR A 79 -9.78 -5.73 -14.48
CA TYR A 79 -8.86 -6.32 -13.53
C TYR A 79 -7.47 -5.77 -13.77
N PHE A 80 -6.87 -5.30 -12.68
CA PHE A 80 -5.52 -4.77 -12.63
C PHE A 80 -4.74 -5.52 -11.56
N ALA A 81 -3.52 -5.93 -11.85
CA ALA A 81 -2.66 -6.53 -10.84
C ALA A 81 -1.18 -6.32 -11.11
N PHE A 82 -0.40 -6.08 -10.06
CA PHE A 82 1.06 -6.12 -10.14
C PHE A 82 1.67 -6.66 -8.86
N LYS A 83 2.92 -7.12 -8.95
CA LYS A 83 3.71 -7.50 -7.78
C LYS A 83 4.23 -6.24 -7.11
N LEU A 84 4.03 -6.08 -5.80
CA LEU A 84 4.51 -4.94 -5.02
C LEU A 84 6.00 -4.71 -5.20
N ALA A 85 6.82 -5.76 -5.34
CA ALA A 85 8.25 -5.66 -5.64
C ALA A 85 8.60 -4.90 -6.94
N LYS A 86 7.63 -4.73 -7.86
CA LYS A 86 7.78 -3.95 -9.10
C LYS A 86 7.36 -2.49 -8.96
N PHE A 87 6.87 -2.08 -7.80
CA PHE A 87 6.59 -0.68 -7.51
C PHE A 87 7.85 0.17 -7.76
N LYS A 88 7.61 1.33 -8.36
CA LYS A 88 8.63 2.33 -8.68
C LYS A 88 8.36 3.61 -7.91
N ASP A 89 7.15 4.13 -8.05
CA ASP A 89 6.76 5.39 -7.44
C ASP A 89 5.23 5.53 -7.39
N LEU A 90 4.77 6.57 -6.73
CA LEU A 90 3.38 6.94 -6.51
C LEU A 90 3.21 8.41 -6.87
N ASP A 91 2.26 8.72 -7.74
CA ASP A 91 1.79 10.09 -7.96
C ASP A 91 0.39 10.27 -7.40
N TYR A 92 0.05 11.51 -7.03
CA TYR A 92 -1.30 11.89 -6.66
C TYR A 92 -1.72 13.14 -7.44
N TYR A 93 -2.85 13.04 -8.13
CA TYR A 93 -3.43 14.14 -8.88
C TYR A 93 -4.79 14.50 -8.28
N GLY A 94 -4.87 15.61 -7.54
CA GLY A 94 -6.11 16.06 -6.91
C GLY A 94 -5.89 17.03 -5.76
N THR A 95 -6.92 17.16 -4.93
CA THR A 95 -6.92 17.93 -3.67
C THR A 95 -7.05 16.96 -2.49
N THR A 96 -7.02 17.47 -1.26
CA THR A 96 -7.28 16.64 -0.08
C THR A 96 -8.67 16.00 -0.08
N THR A 97 -9.65 16.62 -0.74
CA THR A 97 -11.03 16.12 -0.78
C THR A 97 -11.28 15.07 -1.86
N SER A 98 -10.60 15.15 -3.01
CA SER A 98 -10.81 14.24 -4.13
C SER A 98 -9.61 14.21 -5.07
N GLY A 99 -9.23 13.02 -5.54
CA GLY A 99 -8.15 12.86 -6.50
C GLY A 99 -7.94 11.43 -6.98
N ARG A 100 -6.86 11.24 -7.73
CA ARG A 100 -6.47 9.96 -8.33
C ARG A 100 -5.06 9.59 -7.88
N LEU A 101 -4.95 8.45 -7.20
CA LEU A 101 -3.68 7.83 -6.87
C LEU A 101 -3.18 7.02 -8.06
N VAL A 102 -1.95 7.27 -8.50
CA VAL A 102 -1.31 6.54 -9.60
C VAL A 102 -0.14 5.75 -9.04
N LEU A 103 -0.30 4.44 -8.93
CA LEU A 103 0.75 3.51 -8.52
C LEU A 103 1.53 3.08 -9.76
N ARG A 104 2.82 3.41 -9.85
CA ARG A 104 3.67 3.11 -11.00
C ARG A 104 4.57 1.92 -10.76
N THR A 105 4.79 1.15 -11.83
CA THR A 105 5.77 0.07 -11.87
C THR A 105 7.01 0.47 -12.66
N ARG A 106 8.10 -0.32 -12.52
CA ARG A 106 9.39 -0.05 -13.18
C ARG A 106 9.33 -0.23 -14.71
N SER A 107 8.54 -1.19 -15.16
CA SER A 107 8.26 -1.51 -16.57
C SER A 107 6.77 -1.81 -16.72
N ASP A 108 6.36 -2.42 -17.84
CA ASP A 108 5.01 -2.93 -18.08
C ASP A 108 4.75 -4.18 -17.21
N ASP A 109 4.62 -3.98 -15.90
CA ASP A 109 4.45 -5.02 -14.88
C ASP A 109 3.01 -5.06 -14.30
N VAL A 110 2.12 -4.18 -14.75
CA VAL A 110 0.70 -4.20 -14.40
C VAL A 110 -0.07 -4.99 -15.44
N ILE A 111 -0.62 -6.13 -15.03
CA ILE A 111 -1.58 -6.89 -15.84
C ILE A 111 -2.88 -6.09 -15.92
N VAL A 112 -3.42 -5.88 -17.12
CA VAL A 112 -4.70 -5.22 -17.38
C VAL A 112 -5.56 -6.16 -18.19
N GLN A 113 -6.65 -6.64 -17.58
CA GLN A 113 -7.59 -7.56 -18.20
C GLN A 113 -9.01 -7.01 -18.15
N THR A 114 -9.75 -7.14 -19.24
CA THR A 114 -11.18 -6.86 -19.25
C THR A 114 -11.97 -8.11 -19.62
N TYR A 115 -13.20 -8.20 -19.10
CA TYR A 115 -14.12 -9.29 -19.42
C TYR A 115 -15.50 -8.71 -19.72
N ASN A 116 -16.22 -9.30 -20.68
CA ASN A 116 -17.52 -8.85 -21.16
C ASN A 116 -17.49 -7.39 -21.65
N ASP A 117 -16.38 -6.94 -22.22
CA ASP A 117 -16.33 -5.63 -22.87
C ASP A 117 -17.03 -5.71 -24.24
N ARG A 118 -17.91 -4.74 -24.52
CA ARG A 118 -18.61 -4.65 -25.81
C ARG A 118 -17.65 -4.43 -26.98
N SER A 119 -16.48 -3.86 -26.71
CA SER A 119 -15.44 -3.61 -27.71
C SER A 119 -14.46 -4.79 -27.88
N GLY A 120 -14.67 -5.87 -27.12
CA GLY A 120 -13.76 -7.01 -27.03
C GLY A 120 -12.90 -6.96 -25.76
N ASP A 121 -12.65 -8.14 -25.21
CA ASP A 121 -11.85 -8.32 -24.01
C ASP A 121 -10.38 -7.97 -24.29
N VAL A 122 -9.76 -7.26 -23.35
CA VAL A 122 -8.37 -6.80 -23.41
C VAL A 122 -7.54 -7.68 -22.49
N ASP A 123 -6.36 -8.09 -22.93
CA ASP A 123 -5.31 -8.71 -22.11
C ASP A 123 -3.99 -8.03 -22.47
N SER A 124 -3.51 -7.17 -21.58
CA SER A 124 -2.37 -6.29 -21.85
C SER A 124 -1.55 -6.01 -20.60
N MET A 125 -0.38 -5.41 -20.82
CA MET A 125 0.47 -4.91 -19.73
C MET A 125 0.49 -3.38 -19.74
N SER A 126 0.58 -2.78 -18.56
CA SER A 126 0.65 -1.33 -18.33
C SER A 126 1.72 -1.00 -17.31
N THR A 127 2.08 0.27 -17.20
CA THR A 127 3.05 0.79 -16.23
C THR A 127 2.42 1.29 -14.94
N CYS A 128 1.08 1.32 -14.83
CA CYS A 128 0.43 1.88 -13.64
C CYS A 128 -0.99 1.37 -13.37
N ILE A 129 -1.38 1.44 -12.09
CA ILE A 129 -2.78 1.33 -11.63
C ILE A 129 -3.23 2.70 -11.15
N VAL A 130 -4.46 3.09 -11.50
CA VAL A 130 -5.08 4.34 -11.05
C VAL A 130 -6.26 4.02 -10.13
N VAL A 131 -6.24 4.56 -8.91
CA VAL A 131 -7.26 4.35 -7.89
C VAL A 131 -7.86 5.70 -7.49
N PRO A 132 -9.19 5.90 -7.59
CA PRO A 132 -9.83 7.13 -7.14
C PRO A 132 -9.85 7.18 -5.60
N LEU A 133 -9.39 8.29 -5.03
CA LEU A 133 -9.37 8.52 -3.59
C LEU A 133 -10.10 9.81 -3.20
N LYS A 134 -10.51 9.89 -1.94
CA LYS A 134 -11.13 11.05 -1.29
C LYS A 134 -10.60 11.24 0.12
N ASN A 135 -10.72 12.46 0.61
CA ASN A 135 -10.43 12.85 2.00
C ASN A 135 -9.08 12.29 2.48
N ILE A 136 -8.02 12.46 1.69
CA ILE A 136 -6.68 11.95 2.01
C ILE A 136 -5.71 13.12 2.17
N GLU A 137 -5.04 13.16 3.31
CA GLU A 137 -4.05 14.20 3.61
C GLU A 137 -2.67 13.82 3.06
N ALA A 138 -1.79 14.82 2.97
CA ALA A 138 -0.44 14.61 2.44
C ALA A 138 0.36 13.61 3.28
N GLU A 139 0.16 13.59 4.60
CA GLU A 139 0.80 12.66 5.53
C GLU A 139 0.41 11.20 5.24
N ASP A 140 -0.85 10.93 4.94
CA ASP A 140 -1.32 9.58 4.59
C ASP A 140 -0.73 9.13 3.24
N LEU A 141 -0.67 10.01 2.25
CA LEU A 141 -0.02 9.73 0.96
C LEU A 141 1.46 9.40 1.13
N ASN A 142 2.18 10.18 1.95
CA ASN A 142 3.58 9.93 2.26
C ASN A 142 3.74 8.58 2.96
N ARG A 143 2.87 8.25 3.92
CA ARG A 143 2.92 6.97 4.63
C ARG A 143 2.61 5.78 3.71
N ILE A 144 1.69 5.93 2.75
CA ILE A 144 1.47 4.91 1.70
C ILE A 144 2.75 4.70 0.88
N ARG A 145 3.40 5.78 0.43
CA ARG A 145 4.65 5.70 -0.35
C ARG A 145 5.76 5.02 0.46
N ASP A 146 5.93 5.40 1.72
CA ASP A 146 6.95 4.84 2.60
C ASP A 146 6.74 3.35 2.82
N ASN A 147 5.50 2.92 3.12
CA ASN A 147 5.19 1.50 3.30
C ASN A 147 5.40 0.69 2.02
N LEU A 148 5.01 1.22 0.86
CA LEU A 148 5.28 0.56 -0.43
C LEU A 148 6.79 0.43 -0.68
N THR A 149 7.56 1.47 -0.37
CA THR A 149 9.03 1.47 -0.53
C THR A 149 9.68 0.43 0.38
N LYS A 150 9.27 0.36 1.66
CA LYS A 150 9.76 -0.65 2.60
C LYS A 150 9.41 -2.07 2.18
N ILE A 151 8.23 -2.31 1.60
CA ILE A 151 7.86 -3.62 1.06
C ILE A 151 8.74 -4.00 -0.15
N THR A 152 9.14 -3.03 -0.98
CA THR A 152 9.98 -3.29 -2.16
C THR A 152 11.46 -3.52 -1.85
N ASN A 153 11.96 -2.89 -0.78
CA ASN A 153 13.34 -2.98 -0.32
C ASN A 153 13.35 -3.43 1.15
N PRO A 154 12.97 -4.70 1.43
CA PRO A 154 12.84 -5.22 2.79
C PRO A 154 14.18 -5.31 3.54
#